data_AF-A0A2T2THI1-F1
#
_entry.id   AF-A0A2T2THI1-F1
#
_cell.length_a   1.000
_cell.length_b   1.000
_cell.length_c   1.000
_cell.angle_alpha   90.00
_cell.angle_beta   90.00
_cell.angle_gamma   90.00
#
_symmetry.space_group_name_H-M   'P 1'
#
loop_
_entity.id
_entity.type
_entity.pdbx_description
1 polymer ?
#
loop_
_entity_poly.entity_id
_entity_poly.type
_entity_poly.pdbx_seq_one_letter_code
_entity_poly.pdbx_strand_id
1 'polypeptide(L)'
;MHRIVRVKGKQHVAFIVKRGAAPSILWFSMLLSAMLLLPAGAGCISSGAQRSSGGDPDVITRKQIQEAEATSTAYALVQRLRPHWLRKRGSQSISNPGSILVYVDGSRSGAPSSLRNVQAINVKSIEFLGASEATTQYGTGHEHGVIEVDTKDGKQN
;
A
#
# COMPACT_ATOMS: atom_id res chain seq x y z
N MET A 1 -36.43 31.96 13.69
CA MET A 1 -36.40 30.50 13.42
C MET A 1 -35.02 30.16 12.85
N HIS A 2 -34.01 29.96 13.72
CA HIS A 2 -33.28 28.69 13.94
C HIS A 2 -32.81 28.00 12.64
N ARG A 3 -31.52 27.75 12.36
CA ARG A 3 -30.53 27.05 13.20
C ARG A 3 -29.08 27.32 12.72
N ILE A 4 -28.21 27.61 13.69
CA ILE A 4 -26.75 27.50 13.58
C ILE A 4 -26.41 26.00 13.62
N VAL A 5 -25.67 25.48 12.65
CA VAL A 5 -25.08 24.13 12.74
C VAL A 5 -23.56 24.27 12.86
N ARG A 6 -23.14 24.25 14.12
CA ARG A 6 -21.75 24.16 14.59
C ARG A 6 -21.23 22.77 14.27
N VAL A 7 -20.32 22.61 13.30
CA VAL A 7 -19.58 21.36 13.10
C VAL A 7 -18.43 21.33 14.10
N LYS A 8 -18.71 20.68 15.25
CA LYS A 8 -17.76 20.28 16.27
C LYS A 8 -17.12 18.95 15.83
N GLY A 9 -15.81 18.82 15.94
CA GLY A 9 -15.18 17.50 16.01
C GLY A 9 -13.86 17.39 15.28
N LYS A 10 -12.79 17.93 15.89
CA LYS A 10 -11.46 17.33 15.76
C LYS A 10 -11.59 15.85 16.08
N GLN A 11 -11.52 15.00 15.07
CA GLN A 11 -11.26 13.58 15.27
C GLN A 11 -9.85 13.32 14.81
N HIS A 12 -8.95 13.21 15.79
CA HIS A 12 -7.73 12.43 15.67
C HIS A 12 -8.16 11.00 15.30
N VAL A 13 -8.36 10.73 14.01
CA VAL A 13 -8.46 9.36 13.52
C VAL A 13 -7.05 8.81 13.54
N ALA A 14 -6.72 8.23 14.69
CA ALA A 14 -5.64 7.27 14.85
C ALA A 14 -5.84 6.21 13.77
N PHE A 15 -5.09 6.34 12.68
CA PHE A 15 -5.05 5.36 11.61
C PHE A 15 -4.30 4.17 12.20
N ILE A 16 -5.07 3.25 12.77
CA ILE A 16 -4.61 1.93 13.18
C ILE A 16 -4.14 1.25 11.89
N VAL A 17 -2.85 1.38 11.64
CA VAL A 17 -2.10 0.52 10.73
C VAL A 17 -2.40 -0.90 11.15
N LYS A 18 -3.14 -1.60 10.28
CA LYS A 18 -3.38 -3.04 10.35
C LYS A 18 -1.99 -3.67 10.21
N ARG A 19 -1.37 -3.98 11.35
CA ARG A 19 -0.08 -4.65 11.42
C ARG A 19 -0.25 -6.02 10.78
N GLY A 20 0.36 -6.21 9.62
CA GLY A 20 0.49 -7.50 8.97
C GLY A 20 1.16 -8.49 9.92
N ALA A 21 0.45 -9.61 10.09
CA ALA A 21 0.91 -10.93 10.47
C ALA A 21 2.40 -11.06 10.85
N ALA A 22 2.67 -11.17 12.15
CA ALA A 22 3.86 -11.84 12.65
C ALA A 22 3.59 -13.35 12.69
N PRO A 23 4.49 -14.20 12.16
CA PRO A 23 4.28 -15.64 12.11
C PRO A 23 4.34 -16.28 13.50
N SER A 24 3.33 -17.10 13.70
CA SER A 24 3.04 -18.00 14.81
C SER A 24 4.18 -18.99 15.09
N ILE A 25 5.08 -18.71 16.05
CA ILE A 25 5.79 -19.76 16.80
C ILE A 25 6.02 -19.25 18.23
N LEU A 26 5.02 -19.40 19.10
CA LEU A 26 5.18 -19.36 20.56
C LEU A 26 4.56 -20.62 21.18
N TRP A 27 5.00 -21.79 20.71
CA TRP A 27 5.03 -23.01 21.52
C TRP A 27 6.21 -22.91 22.50
N PHE A 28 6.20 -21.94 23.41
CA PHE A 28 7.23 -21.88 24.44
C PHE A 28 6.63 -21.27 25.71
N SER A 29 5.83 -22.09 26.39
CA SER A 29 5.46 -21.84 27.77
C SER A 29 5.47 -23.16 28.52
N MET A 30 6.66 -23.74 28.71
CA MET A 30 6.88 -24.65 29.83
C MET A 30 8.38 -24.87 30.05
N LEU A 31 8.76 -24.70 31.32
CA LEU A 31 10.00 -25.15 31.94
C LEU A 31 11.27 -24.39 31.54
N LEU A 32 12.24 -24.10 32.39
CA LEU A 32 12.42 -24.08 33.83
C LEU A 32 13.88 -23.63 33.96
N SER A 33 14.21 -22.92 35.03
CA SER A 33 15.55 -22.91 35.62
C SER A 33 16.68 -22.14 34.92
N ALA A 34 17.05 -21.06 35.60
CA ALA A 34 18.39 -20.81 36.14
C ALA A 34 19.60 -20.66 35.19
N MET A 35 20.39 -19.64 35.54
CA MET A 35 21.86 -19.61 35.54
C MET A 35 22.49 -18.51 34.68
N LEU A 36 22.44 -17.31 35.26
CA LEU A 36 23.59 -16.42 35.48
C LEU A 36 24.88 -16.76 34.70
N LEU A 37 25.25 -15.92 33.72
CA LEU A 37 26.65 -15.49 33.53
C LEU A 37 26.74 -14.29 32.54
N LEU A 38 27.35 -13.19 33.01
CA LEU A 38 27.68 -11.98 32.24
C LEU A 38 28.88 -12.21 31.29
N PRO A 39 28.86 -11.58 30.10
CA PRO A 39 30.07 -11.00 29.55
C PRO A 39 29.89 -9.52 29.13
N ALA A 40 30.84 -8.69 29.54
CA ALA A 40 31.03 -7.33 29.06
C ALA A 40 31.68 -7.35 27.66
N GLY A 41 31.00 -6.75 26.68
CA GLY A 41 31.53 -6.48 25.34
C GLY A 41 31.07 -5.12 24.85
N ALA A 42 32.00 -4.16 24.77
CA ALA A 42 31.79 -2.85 24.17
C ALA A 42 32.39 -2.84 22.76
N GLY A 43 31.67 -2.34 21.75
CA GLY A 43 32.27 -2.02 20.45
C GLY A 43 31.36 -2.03 19.22
N CYS A 44 30.47 -1.03 19.13
CA CYS A 44 29.93 -0.40 17.92
C CYS A 44 29.23 -1.27 16.84
N ILE A 45 27.93 -1.48 17.03
CA ILE A 45 26.97 -1.69 15.94
C ILE A 45 26.75 -0.34 15.23
N SER A 46 27.26 -0.20 14.00
CA SER A 46 26.89 0.88 13.09
C SER A 46 25.65 0.49 12.28
N SER A 47 24.55 0.16 12.95
CA SER A 47 23.24 0.05 12.31
C SER A 47 22.65 1.44 12.22
N GLY A 48 22.95 2.14 11.14
CA GLY A 48 22.57 3.53 10.98
C GLY A 48 22.44 3.98 9.54
N ALA A 49 22.02 3.08 8.63
CA ALA A 49 21.39 3.52 7.40
C ALA A 49 20.05 4.16 7.80
N GLN A 50 20.13 5.44 8.17
CA GLN A 50 19.01 6.35 8.35
C GLN A 50 18.23 6.34 7.04
N ARG A 51 17.18 5.53 7.04
CA ARG A 51 16.33 5.27 5.88
C ARG A 51 15.72 6.61 5.47
N SER A 52 15.94 6.99 4.23
CA SER A 52 15.33 8.16 3.62
C SER A 52 13.84 8.19 3.94
N SER A 53 13.31 9.36 4.28
CA SER A 53 11.87 9.63 4.47
C SER A 53 11.03 9.47 3.18
N GLY A 54 11.48 8.62 2.25
CA GLY A 54 10.69 8.16 1.12
C GLY A 54 9.70 7.13 1.62
N GLY A 55 8.41 7.45 1.56
CA GLY A 55 7.35 6.49 1.89
C GLY A 55 7.46 5.20 1.08
N ASP A 56 6.63 4.24 1.44
CA ASP A 56 6.61 2.91 0.82
C ASP A 56 6.62 2.99 -0.73
N PRO A 57 7.53 2.28 -1.41
CA PRO A 57 7.67 2.38 -2.86
C PRO A 57 6.47 1.79 -3.59
N ASP A 58 5.70 0.92 -2.93
CA ASP A 58 4.57 0.17 -3.48
C ASP A 58 3.21 0.78 -3.06
N VAL A 59 3.21 1.86 -2.25
CA VAL A 59 1.99 2.58 -1.85
C VAL A 59 2.09 4.09 -2.09
N ILE A 60 1.04 4.66 -2.71
CA ILE A 60 0.78 6.10 -2.77
C ILE A 60 -0.25 6.43 -1.69
N THR A 61 0.23 7.08 -0.63
CA THR A 61 -0.61 7.49 0.50
C THR A 61 -1.38 8.78 0.20
N ARG A 62 -2.46 9.01 0.95
CA ARG A 62 -3.25 10.24 0.87
C ARG A 62 -2.41 11.52 1.00
N LYS A 63 -1.38 11.50 1.86
CA LYS A 63 -0.49 12.65 2.04
C LYS A 63 0.25 12.98 0.74
N GLN A 64 0.79 11.97 0.06
CA GLN A 64 1.48 12.15 -1.22
C GLN A 64 0.51 12.61 -2.33
N ILE A 65 -0.74 12.17 -2.30
CA ILE A 65 -1.79 12.65 -3.22
C ILE A 65 -2.05 14.15 -2.99
N GLN A 66 -2.14 14.56 -1.73
CA GLN A 66 -2.32 15.97 -1.34
C GLN A 66 -1.10 16.82 -1.66
N GLU A 67 0.12 16.29 -1.63
CA GLU A 67 1.32 17.03 -2.04
C GLU A 67 1.41 17.19 -3.57
N ALA A 68 0.75 16.30 -4.32
CA ALA A 68 0.78 16.27 -5.78
C ALA A 68 -0.31 17.12 -6.47
N GLU A 69 -0.95 18.07 -5.75
CA GLU A 69 -2.19 18.84 -6.07
C GLU A 69 -2.45 19.20 -7.55
N ALA A 70 -1.42 19.33 -8.37
CA ALA A 70 -1.49 19.59 -9.81
C ALA A 70 -2.10 18.44 -10.66
N THR A 71 -2.65 17.38 -10.04
CA THR A 71 -3.01 16.15 -10.76
C THR A 71 -4.48 15.77 -10.57
N SER A 72 -5.26 15.78 -11.65
CA SER A 72 -6.71 15.55 -11.58
C SER A 72 -7.14 14.07 -11.57
N THR A 73 -6.30 13.16 -12.07
CA THR A 73 -6.66 11.73 -12.24
C THR A 73 -5.68 10.80 -11.54
N ALA A 74 -6.15 9.61 -11.15
CA ALA A 74 -5.32 8.57 -10.54
C ALA A 74 -4.19 8.13 -11.49
N TYR A 75 -4.47 8.05 -12.80
CA TYR A 75 -3.45 7.72 -13.80
C TYR A 75 -2.28 8.70 -13.78
N ALA A 76 -2.57 10.00 -13.77
CA ALA A 76 -1.54 11.02 -13.79
C ALA A 76 -0.75 11.04 -12.46
N LEU A 77 -1.38 10.69 -11.33
CA LEU A 77 -0.68 10.54 -10.05
C LEU A 77 0.35 9.41 -10.12
N VAL A 78 -0.07 8.23 -10.60
CA VAL A 78 0.82 7.08 -10.75
C VAL A 78 1.93 7.41 -11.75
N GLN A 79 1.62 8.03 -12.88
CA GLN A 79 2.63 8.41 -13.87
C GLN A 79 3.70 9.35 -13.30
N ARG A 80 3.31 10.29 -12.42
CA ARG A 80 4.23 11.27 -11.83
C ARG A 80 5.04 10.70 -10.67
N LEU A 81 4.38 10.02 -9.74
CA LEU A 81 5.01 9.54 -8.49
C LEU A 81 5.69 8.18 -8.65
N ARG A 82 5.15 7.34 -9.53
CA ARG A 82 5.51 5.91 -9.68
C ARG A 82 5.42 5.46 -11.16
N PRO A 83 6.17 6.08 -12.10
CA PRO A 83 6.09 5.73 -13.52
C PRO A 83 6.41 4.26 -13.82
N HIS A 84 7.16 3.60 -12.95
CA HIS A 84 7.53 2.20 -13.09
C HIS A 84 6.36 1.24 -12.86
N TRP A 85 5.30 1.63 -12.14
CA TRP A 85 4.10 0.80 -11.96
C TRP A 85 3.29 0.64 -13.25
N LEU A 86 3.43 1.56 -14.21
CA LEU A 86 2.76 1.47 -15.51
C LEU A 86 3.54 0.63 -16.51
N ARG A 87 4.76 0.20 -16.16
CA ARG A 87 5.62 -0.63 -17.02
C ARG A 87 5.38 -2.09 -16.69
N LYS A 88 5.04 -2.88 -17.70
CA LYS A 88 4.96 -4.35 -17.56
C LYS A 88 6.32 -4.86 -17.04
N ARG A 89 6.30 -5.59 -15.92
CA ARG A 89 7.45 -6.36 -15.44
C ARG A 89 7.26 -7.85 -15.78
N GLY A 90 8.36 -8.58 -15.87
CA GLY A 90 8.39 -10.01 -16.17
C GLY A 90 8.77 -10.34 -17.62
N SER A 91 9.00 -11.62 -17.88
CA SER A 91 9.32 -12.14 -19.22
C SER A 91 8.16 -11.83 -20.16
N GLN A 92 8.39 -11.00 -21.18
CA GLN A 92 7.45 -10.79 -22.28
C GLN A 92 7.40 -12.07 -23.11
N SER A 93 6.67 -13.08 -22.65
CA SER A 93 6.43 -14.26 -23.48
C SER A 93 5.45 -13.86 -24.58
N ILE A 94 5.80 -14.17 -25.83
CA ILE A 94 4.92 -14.03 -26.99
C ILE A 94 3.57 -14.74 -26.74
N SER A 95 3.59 -15.80 -25.91
CA SER A 95 2.40 -16.56 -25.51
C SER A 95 1.59 -15.96 -24.36
N ASN A 96 2.10 -14.97 -23.62
CA ASN A 96 1.37 -14.27 -22.58
C ASN A 96 1.40 -12.76 -22.82
N PRO A 97 0.49 -12.22 -23.65
CA PRO A 97 0.39 -10.78 -23.92
C PRO A 97 -0.18 -9.97 -22.74
N GLY A 98 -0.27 -10.57 -21.55
CA GLY A 98 -0.88 -10.02 -20.35
C GLY A 98 -0.48 -8.56 -20.07
N SER A 99 -1.37 -7.86 -19.37
CA SER A 99 -1.17 -6.48 -18.93
C SER A 99 -1.37 -6.36 -17.43
N ILE A 100 -0.83 -5.29 -16.86
CA ILE A 100 -1.11 -4.88 -15.48
C ILE A 100 -2.61 -4.64 -15.37
N LEU A 101 -3.24 -5.23 -14.36
CA LEU A 101 -4.67 -5.08 -14.13
C LEU A 101 -4.93 -4.02 -13.06
N VAL A 102 -6.03 -3.31 -13.19
CA VAL A 102 -6.47 -2.28 -12.26
C VAL A 102 -7.71 -2.77 -11.53
N TYR A 103 -7.68 -2.64 -10.22
CA TYR A 103 -8.83 -2.84 -9.34
C TYR A 103 -9.17 -1.53 -8.65
N VAL A 104 -10.46 -1.24 -8.54
CA VAL A 104 -10.98 -0.08 -7.82
C VAL A 104 -11.94 -0.60 -6.77
N ASP A 105 -11.61 -0.38 -5.50
CA ASP A 105 -12.36 -0.89 -4.34
C ASP A 105 -12.66 -2.40 -4.44
N GLY A 106 -11.67 -3.18 -4.88
CA GLY A 106 -11.80 -4.63 -5.10
C GLY A 106 -12.54 -5.05 -6.38
N SER A 107 -13.08 -4.12 -7.17
CA SER A 107 -13.73 -4.41 -8.45
C SER A 107 -12.76 -4.28 -9.63
N ARG A 108 -12.74 -5.29 -10.52
CA ARG A 108 -11.86 -5.32 -11.68
C ARG A 108 -12.25 -4.24 -12.68
N SER A 109 -11.41 -3.23 -12.83
CA SER A 109 -11.60 -2.12 -13.77
C SER A 109 -10.92 -2.36 -15.12
N GLY A 110 -9.93 -3.25 -15.19
CA GLY A 110 -9.31 -3.68 -16.45
C GLY A 110 -7.89 -3.16 -16.62
N ALA A 111 -7.59 -2.47 -17.73
CA ALA A 111 -6.24 -2.01 -18.07
C ALA A 111 -5.84 -0.72 -17.32
N PRO A 112 -4.54 -0.33 -17.31
CA PRO A 112 -4.06 0.89 -16.65
C PRO A 112 -4.71 2.18 -17.17
N SER A 113 -5.22 2.18 -18.40
CA SER A 113 -5.97 3.31 -18.95
C SER A 113 -7.22 3.66 -18.14
N SER A 114 -7.83 2.67 -17.47
CA SER A 114 -9.05 2.84 -16.65
C SER A 114 -8.82 3.76 -15.45
N LEU A 115 -7.57 3.91 -14.99
CA LEU A 115 -7.20 4.86 -13.93
C LEU A 115 -7.50 6.32 -14.31
N ARG A 116 -7.69 6.63 -15.60
CA ARG A 116 -8.08 7.98 -16.05
C ARG A 116 -9.51 8.33 -15.68
N ASN A 117 -10.37 7.33 -15.49
CA ASN A 117 -11.76 7.52 -15.10
C ASN A 117 -11.90 7.79 -13.59
N VAL A 118 -10.85 7.51 -12.80
CA VAL A 118 -10.85 7.76 -11.36
C VAL A 118 -10.23 9.12 -11.07
N GLN A 119 -11.04 10.02 -10.49
CA GLN A 119 -10.56 11.34 -10.09
C GLN A 119 -9.66 11.24 -8.86
N ALA A 120 -8.51 11.92 -8.89
CA ALA A 120 -7.54 11.96 -7.79
C ALA A 120 -8.17 12.41 -6.45
N ILE A 121 -9.15 13.31 -6.51
CA ILE A 121 -9.87 13.81 -5.33
C ILE A 121 -10.65 12.72 -4.60
N ASN A 122 -11.09 11.67 -5.29
CA ASN A 122 -11.86 10.57 -4.72
C ASN A 122 -10.97 9.42 -4.25
N VAL A 123 -9.70 9.41 -4.63
CA VAL A 123 -8.73 8.38 -4.22
C VAL A 123 -8.34 8.56 -2.76
N LYS A 124 -8.30 7.45 -2.03
CA LYS A 124 -7.81 7.37 -0.65
C LYS A 124 -6.37 6.86 -0.62
N SER A 125 -6.08 5.80 -1.35
CA SER A 125 -4.76 5.17 -1.50
C SER A 125 -4.68 4.49 -2.86
N ILE A 126 -3.45 4.36 -3.37
CA ILE A 126 -3.16 3.51 -4.52
C ILE A 126 -2.02 2.59 -4.11
N GLU A 127 -2.17 1.30 -4.32
CA GLU A 127 -1.18 0.28 -3.99
C GLU A 127 -0.84 -0.54 -5.24
N PHE A 128 0.43 -0.90 -5.37
CA PHE A 128 0.90 -1.81 -6.39
C PHE A 128 1.21 -3.17 -5.78
N LEU A 129 0.46 -4.17 -6.21
CA LEU A 129 0.68 -5.56 -5.84
C LEU A 129 1.52 -6.24 -6.91
N GLY A 130 2.67 -6.78 -6.51
CA GLY A 130 3.47 -7.63 -7.39
C GLY A 130 2.73 -8.92 -7.78
N ALA A 131 3.25 -9.66 -8.75
CA ALA A 131 2.61 -10.87 -9.27
C ALA A 131 2.27 -11.91 -8.19
N SER A 132 3.18 -12.10 -7.22
CA SER A 132 2.96 -13.02 -6.09
C SER A 132 1.81 -12.55 -5.21
N GLU A 133 1.85 -11.29 -4.74
CA GLU A 133 0.80 -10.71 -3.89
C GLU A 133 -0.56 -10.68 -4.58
N ALA A 134 -0.57 -10.28 -5.86
CA ALA A 134 -1.79 -10.27 -6.66
C ALA A 134 -2.36 -11.67 -6.87
N THR A 135 -1.50 -12.69 -7.01
CA THR A 135 -1.95 -14.09 -7.11
C THR A 135 -2.53 -14.60 -5.79
N THR A 136 -1.92 -14.21 -4.65
CA THR A 136 -2.44 -14.55 -3.33
C THR A 136 -3.82 -13.93 -3.07
N GLN A 137 -4.04 -12.68 -3.52
CA GLN A 137 -5.29 -11.95 -3.25
C GLN A 137 -6.40 -12.23 -4.27
N TYR A 138 -6.06 -12.24 -5.57
CA TYR A 138 -7.03 -12.30 -6.67
C TYR A 138 -6.97 -13.62 -7.47
N GLY A 139 -6.04 -14.52 -7.15
CA GLY A 139 -5.83 -15.77 -7.88
C GLY A 139 -4.94 -15.63 -9.12
N THR A 140 -4.84 -16.70 -9.91
CA THR A 140 -3.96 -16.75 -11.09
C THR A 140 -4.38 -15.75 -12.18
N GLY A 141 -3.48 -15.45 -13.12
CA GLY A 141 -3.73 -14.48 -14.21
C GLY A 141 -3.29 -13.04 -13.91
N HIS A 142 -2.58 -12.80 -12.81
CA HIS A 142 -2.04 -11.50 -12.40
C HIS A 142 -0.52 -11.42 -12.50
N GLU A 143 0.07 -12.06 -13.52
CA GLU A 143 1.52 -12.25 -13.67
C GLU A 143 2.32 -10.95 -13.83
N HIS A 144 1.66 -9.85 -14.22
CA HIS A 144 2.27 -8.53 -14.35
C HIS A 144 2.01 -7.62 -13.15
N GLY A 145 1.30 -8.12 -12.13
CA GLY A 145 0.87 -7.35 -10.97
C GLY A 145 -0.47 -6.64 -11.15
N VAL A 146 -0.89 -5.99 -10.08
CA VAL A 146 -2.16 -5.28 -9.95
C VAL A 146 -1.91 -3.88 -9.40
N ILE A 147 -2.61 -2.90 -9.94
CA ILE A 147 -2.75 -1.58 -9.31
C ILE A 147 -4.11 -1.55 -8.64
N GLU A 148 -4.10 -1.54 -7.32
CA GLU A 148 -5.29 -1.42 -6.50
C GLU A 148 -5.53 0.05 -6.12
N VAL A 149 -6.76 0.51 -6.28
CA VAL A 149 -7.19 1.86 -5.95
C VAL A 149 -8.29 1.78 -4.92
N ASP A 150 -8.04 2.25 -3.71
CA ASP A 150 -9.11 2.52 -2.75
C ASP A 150 -9.66 3.91 -2.98
N THR A 151 -10.97 4.03 -3.09
CA THR A 151 -11.64 5.33 -3.04
C THR A 151 -12.09 5.66 -1.62
N LYS A 152 -12.45 6.93 -1.39
CA LYS A 152 -13.02 7.38 -0.13
C LYS A 152 -14.44 6.85 0.09
N ASP A 153 -15.12 6.48 -0.99
CA ASP A 153 -16.53 6.10 -1.01
C ASP A 153 -16.72 4.58 -0.85
N GLY A 154 -15.84 3.77 -1.46
CA GLY A 154 -15.97 2.30 -1.52
C GLY A 154 -15.81 1.52 -0.21
N LYS A 155 -15.64 2.19 0.94
CA LYS A 155 -15.49 1.55 2.26
C LYS A 155 -16.55 2.00 3.27
N GLN A 156 -17.81 1.88 2.89
CA GLN A 156 -18.96 2.01 3.80
C GLN A 156 -19.77 0.69 3.85
N ASN A 157 -19.20 -0.37 4.41
CA ASN A 157 -19.99 -1.42 5.05
C ASN A 157 -19.21 -2.14 6.15
#